data_AF-A0A2T7PE70-F1
#
_entry.id   AF-A0A2T7PE70-F1
#
_cell.length_a   1.000
_cell.length_b   1.000
_cell.length_c   1.000
_cell.angle_alpha   90.00
_cell.angle_beta   90.00
_cell.angle_gamma   90.00
#
_symmetry.space_group_name_H-M   'P 1'
#
loop_
_entity.id
_entity.type
_entity.pdbx_description
1 polymer ?
#
loop_
_entity_poly.entity_id
_entity_poly.type
_entity_poly.pdbx_seq_one_letter_code
_entity_poly.pdbx_strand_id
1 'polypeptide(L)'
;MADMKGAAFLCSFFLALFCRINGEIVKGAVSLNSGVFDKIISRHRVVLVKFDETYPYGEKQDEFKKVAQASLSQTDLLVAEVQIADYGDKDNSDLAERFGVKKENYPVYKLFLNGKDEPISYTGDSKNADKIKKFVMQESGLWLGLPACLEEFDKLVAEFLKASPEARLGIVEKAEAALKTLTKDSDKESAEVYIRTMKKIEEKGDTFINSEIERVEKLKDGKKTSGIECVFYIFTTKSDYIASTTIINYNFLQAIILTRRINFLNEAMDKRTNDKRQKGYKLILYFITNNQAHNEKSSKRSTTMGLETLLYVPNIIGYLRVILTVAAFVFYQQPHLFIILYGVSVMLDGLDGYTARKLKQCSDFGAWLDVVVDLFSRGLLWCSLHQYGYLVIFIEWVTFVCTHCRGASWRVPEEHFPWLVTKVMENGFNTHWGFAAISGLHILPLWIYAMKTSCLDSMFSMPIYMQAAGLALLLAGRIICMFVEFFYIKSHIGILLEFGTNKKEN
;
A
#
# COMPACT_ATOMS: atom_id res chain seq x y z
N MET A 1 -27.03 -5.94 -31.49
CA MET A 1 -25.62 -6.40 -31.57
C MET A 1 -24.59 -5.33 -31.19
N ALA A 2 -24.94 -4.04 -31.08
CA ALA A 2 -24.00 -2.99 -30.67
C ALA A 2 -23.73 -2.89 -29.15
N ASP A 3 -24.67 -3.30 -28.29
CA ASP A 3 -24.55 -3.12 -26.82
C ASP A 3 -23.70 -4.17 -26.07
N MET A 4 -23.51 -5.36 -26.64
CA MET A 4 -22.86 -6.46 -25.90
C MET A 4 -21.33 -6.27 -25.79
N LYS A 5 -20.73 -5.49 -26.70
CA LYS A 5 -19.30 -5.16 -26.68
C LYS A 5 -18.96 -4.11 -25.62
N GLY A 6 -19.88 -3.18 -25.34
CA GLY A 6 -19.70 -2.14 -24.30
C GLY A 6 -19.72 -2.73 -22.89
N ALA A 7 -20.66 -3.64 -22.62
CA ALA A 7 -20.79 -4.29 -21.31
C ALA A 7 -19.61 -5.24 -21.01
N ALA A 8 -19.13 -6.00 -21.99
CA ALA A 8 -17.95 -6.84 -21.86
C ALA A 8 -16.67 -6.02 -21.63
N PHE A 9 -16.57 -4.85 -22.27
CA PHE A 9 -15.45 -3.92 -22.08
C PHE A 9 -15.46 -3.30 -20.67
N LEU A 10 -16.63 -2.90 -20.17
CA LEU A 10 -16.82 -2.39 -18.79
C LEU A 10 -16.48 -3.44 -17.72
N CYS A 11 -16.94 -4.68 -17.86
CA CYS A 11 -16.58 -5.76 -16.93
C CYS A 11 -15.08 -6.06 -16.92
N SER A 12 -14.44 -6.03 -18.10
CA SER A 12 -12.99 -6.24 -18.23
C SER A 12 -12.19 -5.07 -17.63
N PHE A 13 -12.71 -3.85 -17.75
CA PHE A 13 -12.09 -2.62 -17.25
C PHE A 13 -12.18 -2.52 -15.72
N PHE A 14 -13.32 -2.89 -15.11
CA PHE A 14 -13.47 -2.96 -13.66
C PHE A 14 -12.57 -4.05 -13.04
N LEU A 15 -12.48 -5.23 -13.66
CA LEU A 15 -11.60 -6.31 -13.18
C LEU A 15 -10.10 -5.95 -13.29
N ALA A 16 -9.73 -5.13 -14.28
CA ALA A 16 -8.37 -4.62 -14.45
C ALA A 16 -8.02 -3.50 -13.46
N LEU A 17 -8.98 -2.65 -13.07
CA LEU A 17 -8.77 -1.56 -12.11
C LEU A 17 -8.51 -2.09 -10.68
N PHE A 18 -9.17 -3.17 -10.28
CA PHE A 18 -8.94 -3.79 -8.96
C PHE A 18 -7.54 -4.43 -8.81
N CYS A 19 -6.85 -4.72 -9.91
CA CYS A 19 -5.52 -5.35 -9.88
C CYS A 19 -4.36 -4.37 -9.64
N ARG A 20 -4.58 -3.04 -9.64
CA ARG A 20 -3.53 -2.04 -9.43
C ARG A 20 -4.01 -0.79 -8.69
N ILE A 21 -4.33 -0.92 -7.41
CA ILE A 21 -4.38 0.23 -6.49
C ILE A 21 -3.37 -0.04 -5.37
N ASN A 22 -2.12 0.35 -5.61
CA ASN A 22 -1.13 0.49 -4.55
C ASN A 22 -0.98 1.98 -4.23
N GLY A 23 -1.85 2.49 -3.35
CA GLY A 23 -1.48 3.66 -2.53
C GLY A 23 -0.44 3.19 -1.51
N GLU A 24 0.80 3.00 -1.96
CA GLU A 24 1.85 2.40 -1.15
C GLU A 24 2.39 3.43 -0.15
N ILE A 25 1.97 3.33 1.11
CA ILE A 25 2.66 3.99 2.22
C ILE A 25 4.10 3.46 2.23
N VAL A 26 5.09 4.34 2.08
CA VAL A 26 6.51 3.96 2.12
C VAL A 26 6.87 3.56 3.54
N LYS A 27 7.06 2.25 3.77
CA LYS A 27 7.43 1.72 5.08
C LYS A 27 8.76 2.31 5.54
N GLY A 28 8.76 2.98 6.70
CA GLY A 28 9.94 3.62 7.27
C GLY A 28 10.11 5.10 6.92
N ALA A 29 9.23 5.67 6.10
CA ALA A 29 9.17 7.12 5.83
C ALA A 29 7.90 7.75 6.43
N VAL A 30 8.02 8.99 6.90
CA VAL A 30 6.89 9.78 7.43
C VAL A 30 6.57 10.93 6.46
N SER A 31 5.30 11.07 6.10
CA SER A 31 4.84 12.22 5.31
C SER A 31 4.70 13.45 6.21
N LEU A 32 5.35 14.55 5.84
CA LEU A 32 5.33 15.82 6.56
C LEU A 32 4.58 16.88 5.76
N ASN A 33 3.88 17.75 6.50
CA ASN A 33 3.28 18.96 5.96
C ASN A 33 3.78 20.20 6.71
N SER A 34 3.48 21.38 6.19
CA SER A 34 3.91 22.67 6.75
C SER A 34 3.60 22.84 8.24
N GLY A 35 2.46 22.34 8.72
CA GLY A 35 2.04 22.47 10.12
C GLY A 35 2.76 21.54 11.11
N VAL A 36 3.41 20.47 10.62
CA VAL A 36 4.14 19.48 11.43
C VAL A 36 5.64 19.47 11.15
N PHE A 37 6.09 20.05 10.03
CA PHE A 37 7.47 20.00 9.56
C PHE A 37 8.45 20.42 10.66
N ASP A 38 8.40 21.67 11.11
CA ASP A 38 9.36 22.19 12.10
C ASP A 38 9.26 21.47 13.45
N LYS A 39 8.06 21.01 13.84
CA LYS A 39 7.83 20.26 15.09
C LYS A 39 8.52 18.91 15.11
N ILE A 40 8.66 18.28 13.95
CA ILE A 40 9.25 16.95 13.79
C ILE A 40 10.76 17.06 13.56
N ILE A 41 11.19 17.98 12.70
CA ILE A 41 12.62 18.18 12.41
C ILE A 41 13.40 18.53 13.69
N SER A 42 12.86 19.39 14.55
CA SER A 42 13.57 19.85 15.76
C SER A 42 13.76 18.77 16.84
N ARG A 43 13.02 17.65 16.76
CA ARG A 43 13.02 16.59 17.79
C ARG A 43 13.94 15.42 17.47
N HIS A 44 14.40 15.31 16.23
CA HIS A 44 15.23 14.20 15.77
C HIS A 44 16.65 14.68 15.54
N ARG A 45 17.63 13.80 15.79
CA ARG A 45 19.04 14.14 15.61
C ARG A 45 19.39 14.35 14.14
N VAL A 46 18.89 13.48 13.27
CA VAL A 46 19.12 13.50 11.83
C VAL A 46 17.80 13.22 11.11
N VAL A 47 17.41 14.08 10.17
CA VAL A 47 16.24 13.87 9.32
C VAL A 47 16.60 13.99 7.85
N LEU A 48 16.40 12.92 7.09
CA LEU A 48 16.46 12.97 5.63
C LEU A 48 15.06 13.25 5.10
N VAL A 49 14.88 14.41 4.46
CA VAL A 49 13.62 14.81 3.83
C VAL A 49 13.74 14.71 2.32
N LYS A 50 12.81 14.00 1.68
CA LYS A 50 12.61 14.00 0.23
C LYS A 50 11.46 14.96 -0.14
N PHE A 51 11.75 16.00 -0.90
CA PHE A 51 10.76 16.86 -1.52
C PHE A 51 10.45 16.33 -2.92
N ASP A 52 9.17 16.09 -3.21
CA ASP A 52 8.73 15.48 -4.46
C ASP A 52 7.31 15.90 -4.83
N GLU A 53 6.83 15.45 -5.99
CA GLU A 53 5.43 15.60 -6.40
C GLU A 53 4.45 14.84 -5.47
N THR A 54 3.15 15.10 -5.61
CA THR A 54 2.11 14.52 -4.73
C THR A 54 2.04 13.00 -4.78
N TYR A 55 2.30 12.42 -5.95
CA TYR A 55 2.20 10.98 -6.18
C TYR A 55 3.45 10.48 -6.90
N PRO A 56 4.60 10.42 -6.20
CA PRO A 56 5.87 10.10 -6.85
C PRO A 56 5.91 8.62 -7.25
N TYR A 57 6.39 8.36 -8.47
CA TYR A 57 6.47 7.01 -9.03
C TYR A 57 7.76 6.78 -9.84
N GLY A 58 8.04 5.51 -10.17
CA GLY A 58 9.18 5.10 -10.98
C GLY A 58 10.45 4.77 -10.19
N GLU A 59 11.56 4.57 -10.91
CA GLU A 59 12.82 4.06 -10.36
C GLU A 59 13.33 4.88 -9.16
N LYS A 60 13.24 6.21 -9.22
CA LYS A 60 13.70 7.09 -8.14
C LYS A 60 12.90 6.86 -6.84
N GLN A 61 11.59 6.61 -6.95
CA GLN A 61 10.75 6.31 -5.80
C GLN A 61 11.04 4.93 -5.23
N ASP A 62 11.31 3.93 -6.07
CA ASP A 62 11.67 2.59 -5.61
C ASP A 62 13.02 2.57 -4.89
N GLU A 63 13.99 3.37 -5.34
CA GLU A 63 15.27 3.56 -4.63
C GLU A 63 15.07 4.28 -3.30
N PHE A 64 14.18 5.27 -3.22
CA PHE A 64 13.83 5.91 -1.95
C PHE A 64 13.24 4.92 -0.94
N LYS A 65 12.37 4.00 -1.37
CA LYS A 65 11.83 2.94 -0.50
C LYS A 65 12.94 2.08 0.12
N LYS A 66 14.00 1.78 -0.64
CA LYS A 66 15.16 1.04 -0.11
C LYS A 66 15.91 1.83 0.96
N VAL A 67 16.02 3.15 0.81
CA VAL A 67 16.64 4.04 1.83
C VAL A 67 15.78 4.08 3.10
N ALA A 68 14.47 4.26 2.96
CA ALA A 68 13.52 4.26 4.08
C ALA A 68 13.48 2.91 4.83
N GLN A 69 13.65 1.80 4.11
CA GLN A 69 13.75 0.49 4.74
C GLN A 69 15.07 0.32 5.52
N ALA A 70 16.17 0.87 5.03
CA ALA A 70 17.47 0.81 5.72
C ALA A 70 17.47 1.64 7.01
N SER A 71 16.75 2.78 7.04
CA SER A 71 16.65 3.63 8.24
C SER A 71 15.93 2.97 9.40
N LEU A 72 15.12 1.92 9.18
CA LEU A 72 14.45 1.18 10.28
C LEU A 72 15.44 0.59 11.30
N SER A 73 16.70 0.38 10.92
CA SER A 73 17.75 -0.09 11.81
C SER A 73 18.32 1.01 12.72
N GLN A 74 18.11 2.28 12.39
CA GLN A 74 18.72 3.44 13.04
C GLN A 74 17.68 4.28 13.78
N THR A 75 17.77 4.33 15.11
CA THR A 75 16.83 5.11 15.94
C THR A 75 17.03 6.62 15.84
N ASP A 76 18.25 7.05 15.50
CA ASP A 76 18.64 8.47 15.43
C ASP A 76 18.34 9.11 14.07
N LEU A 77 17.96 8.31 13.05
CA LEU A 77 17.63 8.77 11.71
C LEU A 77 16.13 8.67 11.45
N LEU A 78 15.50 9.81 11.15
CA LEU A 78 14.17 9.85 10.57
C LEU A 78 14.27 10.03 9.05
N VAL A 79 13.55 9.21 8.29
CA VAL A 79 13.32 9.45 6.86
C VAL A 79 11.92 10.01 6.70
N ALA A 80 11.81 11.10 5.94
CA ALA A 80 10.57 11.81 5.73
C ALA A 80 10.39 12.20 4.26
N GLU A 81 9.15 12.40 3.86
CA GLU A 81 8.80 12.94 2.55
C GLU A 81 7.85 14.14 2.69
N VAL A 82 8.05 15.13 1.84
CA VAL A 82 7.17 16.28 1.70
C VAL A 82 6.64 16.24 0.27
N GLN A 83 5.34 15.98 0.17
CA GLN A 83 4.62 15.90 -1.09
C GLN A 83 4.12 17.30 -1.45
N ILE A 84 4.61 17.86 -2.55
CA ILE A 84 4.26 19.21 -2.99
C ILE A 84 3.14 19.10 -4.03
N ALA A 85 2.02 19.77 -3.77
CA ALA A 85 0.87 19.75 -4.66
C ALA A 85 1.03 20.76 -5.80
N ASP A 86 0.91 20.25 -7.04
CA ASP A 86 0.95 21.06 -8.26
C ASP A 86 -0.40 21.67 -8.65
N TYR A 87 -1.48 21.12 -8.10
CA TYR A 87 -2.86 21.46 -8.41
C TYR A 87 -3.68 21.59 -7.13
N GLY A 88 -4.72 22.42 -7.15
CA GLY A 88 -5.55 22.70 -5.97
C GLY A 88 -4.87 23.69 -5.01
N ASP A 89 -4.93 23.41 -3.71
CA ASP A 89 -4.54 24.33 -2.63
C ASP A 89 -3.02 24.49 -2.43
N LYS A 90 -2.21 24.02 -3.40
CA LYS A 90 -0.74 24.08 -3.42
C LYS A 90 -0.13 23.70 -2.06
N ASP A 91 -0.60 22.60 -1.47
CA ASP A 91 -0.09 22.11 -0.20
C ASP A 91 1.43 21.93 -0.24
N ASN A 92 2.09 22.37 0.85
CA ASN A 92 3.54 22.36 1.05
C ASN A 92 4.37 23.21 0.05
N SER A 93 3.72 24.09 -0.72
CA SER A 93 4.44 25.04 -1.60
C SER A 93 5.29 26.05 -0.82
N ASP A 94 4.87 26.42 0.38
CA ASP A 94 5.65 27.24 1.32
C ASP A 94 6.97 26.57 1.70
N LEU A 95 6.98 25.24 1.91
CA LEU A 95 8.20 24.49 2.16
C LEU A 95 9.10 24.42 0.92
N ALA A 96 8.50 24.29 -0.27
CA ALA A 96 9.24 24.33 -1.52
C ALA A 96 9.95 25.68 -1.72
N GLU A 97 9.25 26.78 -1.48
CA GLU A 97 9.80 28.14 -1.54
C GLU A 97 10.88 28.36 -0.48
N ARG A 98 10.61 27.99 0.79
CA ARG A 98 11.55 28.14 1.92
C ARG A 98 12.89 27.46 1.67
N PHE A 99 12.88 26.30 1.03
CA PHE A 99 14.09 25.51 0.77
C PHE A 99 14.61 25.60 -0.67
N GLY A 100 14.04 26.48 -1.49
CA GLY A 100 14.46 26.70 -2.87
C GLY A 100 14.28 25.49 -3.78
N VAL A 101 13.28 24.65 -3.51
CA VAL A 101 13.00 23.43 -4.26
C VAL A 101 12.14 23.77 -5.47
N LYS A 102 12.63 23.43 -6.67
CA LYS A 102 11.90 23.64 -7.93
C LYS A 102 11.42 22.32 -8.51
N LYS A 103 10.27 22.36 -9.17
CA LYS A 103 9.60 21.20 -9.76
C LYS A 103 10.46 20.45 -10.77
N GLU A 104 11.28 21.17 -11.53
CA GLU A 104 12.15 20.56 -12.56
C GLU A 104 13.23 19.66 -11.95
N ASN A 105 13.51 19.83 -10.65
CA ASN A 105 14.57 19.13 -9.93
C ASN A 105 14.07 17.97 -9.07
N TYR A 106 12.77 17.66 -9.09
CA TYR A 106 12.24 16.57 -8.29
C TYR A 106 12.83 15.18 -8.69
N PRO A 107 13.06 14.29 -7.71
CA PRO A 107 13.03 14.49 -6.26
C PRO A 107 14.28 15.23 -5.74
N VAL A 108 14.10 16.06 -4.72
CA VAL A 108 15.19 16.77 -4.03
C VAL A 108 15.33 16.25 -2.61
N TYR A 109 16.52 15.78 -2.25
CA TYR A 109 16.81 15.31 -0.90
C TYR A 109 17.56 16.38 -0.10
N LYS A 110 17.11 16.64 1.12
CA LYS A 110 17.75 17.54 2.07
C LYS A 110 17.92 16.85 3.42
N LEU A 111 19.11 16.99 4.00
CA LEU A 111 19.47 16.43 5.29
C LEU A 111 19.47 17.52 6.35
N PHE A 112 18.66 17.33 7.38
CA PHE A 112 18.56 18.22 8.53
C PHE A 112 19.31 17.59 9.70
N LEU A 113 20.25 18.34 10.27
CA LEU A 113 21.04 17.93 11.42
C LEU A 113 20.66 18.82 12.60
N ASN A 114 20.34 18.21 13.73
CA ASN A 114 19.99 18.96 14.93
C ASN A 114 21.18 19.81 15.39
N GLY A 115 20.96 21.13 15.52
CA GLY A 115 22.00 22.11 15.85
C GLY A 115 22.67 22.80 14.65
N LYS A 116 22.24 22.52 13.41
CA LYS A 116 22.56 23.34 12.23
C LYS A 116 21.30 24.04 11.72
N ASP A 117 21.42 25.34 11.41
CA ASP A 117 20.29 26.15 10.94
C ASP A 117 19.93 25.85 9.46
N GLU A 118 20.92 25.45 8.65
CA GLU A 118 20.72 25.18 7.22
C GLU A 118 20.83 23.68 6.88
N PRO A 119 19.88 23.14 6.07
CA PRO A 119 19.93 21.76 5.63
C PRO A 119 20.90 21.54 4.47
N ILE A 120 21.53 20.37 4.47
CA ILE A 120 22.50 19.98 3.44
C ILE A 120 21.74 19.34 2.29
N SER A 121 21.91 19.86 1.08
CA SER A 121 21.21 19.37 -0.12
C SER A 121 22.03 18.30 -0.82
N TYR A 122 21.40 17.19 -1.19
CA TYR A 122 22.04 16.12 -1.96
C TYR A 122 22.08 16.50 -3.44
N THR A 123 23.26 16.48 -4.04
CA THR A 123 23.50 16.77 -5.46
C THR A 123 23.87 15.53 -6.29
N GLY A 124 23.85 14.36 -5.66
CA GLY A 124 24.21 13.11 -6.31
C GLY A 124 23.06 12.49 -7.13
N ASP A 125 23.33 11.32 -7.67
CA ASP A 125 22.39 10.55 -8.47
C ASP A 125 21.28 9.94 -7.58
N SER A 126 20.04 10.37 -7.83
CA SER A 126 18.84 9.95 -7.09
C SER A 126 18.30 8.59 -7.53
N LYS A 127 18.90 7.95 -8.55
CA LYS A 127 18.56 6.60 -9.00
C LYS A 127 19.37 5.50 -8.31
N ASN A 128 20.13 5.82 -7.28
CA ASN A 128 20.97 4.86 -6.60
C ASN A 128 20.88 5.03 -5.07
N ALA A 129 20.18 4.10 -4.42
CA ALA A 129 19.98 4.12 -2.97
C ALA A 129 21.31 4.09 -2.19
N ASP A 130 22.36 3.45 -2.70
CA ASP A 130 23.65 3.37 -2.00
C ASP A 130 24.37 4.72 -1.97
N LYS A 131 24.21 5.55 -3.02
CA LYS A 131 24.75 6.92 -3.01
C LYS A 131 24.01 7.81 -2.00
N ILE A 132 22.68 7.67 -1.92
CA ILE A 132 21.87 8.41 -0.92
C ILE A 132 22.25 7.99 0.49
N LYS A 133 22.38 6.67 0.74
CA LYS A 133 22.86 6.13 2.03
C LYS A 133 24.23 6.68 2.39
N LYS A 134 25.20 6.64 1.46
CA LYS A 134 26.55 7.19 1.66
C LYS A 134 26.52 8.67 2.00
N PHE A 135 25.70 9.46 1.33
CA PHE A 135 25.52 10.88 1.64
C PHE A 135 25.05 11.10 3.09
N VAL A 136 24.01 10.38 3.51
CA VAL A 136 23.53 10.48 4.90
C VAL A 136 24.64 10.08 5.88
N MET A 137 25.34 8.98 5.62
CA MET A 137 26.44 8.52 6.48
C MET A 137 27.58 9.53 6.59
N GLN A 138 27.98 10.15 5.48
CA GLN A 138 29.08 11.13 5.43
C GLN A 138 28.77 12.39 6.22
N GLU A 139 27.56 12.92 6.05
CA GLU A 139 27.19 14.20 6.66
C GLU A 139 26.69 14.07 8.10
N SER A 140 26.05 12.94 8.43
CA SER A 140 25.45 12.73 9.74
C SER A 140 26.33 11.93 10.70
N GLY A 141 27.35 11.24 10.19
CA GLY A 141 28.18 10.31 10.96
C GLY A 141 27.42 9.08 11.48
N LEU A 142 26.18 8.86 11.02
CA LEU A 142 25.40 7.67 11.36
C LEU A 142 25.78 6.53 10.44
N TRP A 143 25.69 5.30 10.93
CA TRP A 143 25.92 4.12 10.10
C TRP A 143 24.60 3.62 9.51
N LEU A 144 24.52 3.55 8.17
CA LEU A 144 23.38 2.98 7.46
C LEU A 144 23.81 1.70 6.75
N GLY A 145 23.82 0.61 7.52
CA GLY A 145 24.07 -0.71 6.98
C GLY A 145 22.91 -1.27 6.18
N LEU A 146 23.21 -2.34 5.45
CA LEU A 146 22.20 -3.20 4.87
C LEU A 146 21.41 -3.92 5.99
N PRO A 147 20.16 -4.32 5.74
CA PRO A 147 19.37 -5.06 6.72
C PRO A 147 20.09 -6.35 7.15
N ALA A 148 20.17 -6.61 8.47
CA ALA A 148 20.93 -7.70 9.10
C ALA A 148 22.46 -7.51 9.19
N CYS A 149 22.99 -6.35 8.83
CA CYS A 149 24.36 -5.99 9.15
C CYS A 149 24.44 -5.28 10.51
N LEU A 150 25.58 -5.37 11.20
CA LEU A 150 25.78 -4.80 12.53
C LEU A 150 27.05 -3.95 12.53
N GLU A 151 26.94 -2.67 12.85
CA GLU A 151 28.07 -1.71 12.76
C GLU A 151 29.32 -2.18 13.51
N GLU A 152 29.16 -2.71 14.72
CA GLU A 152 30.29 -3.21 15.53
C GLU A 152 30.98 -4.40 14.86
N PHE A 153 30.20 -5.33 14.29
CA PHE A 153 30.74 -6.50 13.60
C PHE A 153 31.36 -6.11 12.25
N ASP A 154 30.81 -5.12 11.55
CA ASP A 154 31.41 -4.56 10.34
C ASP A 154 32.80 -3.99 10.61
N LYS A 155 32.98 -3.28 11.73
CA LYS A 155 34.30 -2.76 12.16
C LYS A 155 35.25 -3.90 12.47
N LEU A 156 34.80 -4.93 13.20
CA LEU A 156 35.59 -6.12 13.49
C LEU A 156 35.99 -6.87 12.21
N VAL A 157 35.11 -6.98 11.21
CA VAL A 157 35.45 -7.57 9.90
C VAL A 157 36.51 -6.75 9.17
N ALA A 158 36.42 -5.41 9.23
CA ALA A 158 37.43 -4.54 8.62
C ALA A 158 38.81 -4.70 9.27
N GLU A 159 38.84 -4.84 10.60
CA GLU A 159 40.06 -5.14 11.35
C GLU A 159 40.57 -6.55 11.02
N PHE A 160 39.68 -7.54 10.95
CA PHE A 160 40.00 -8.95 10.66
C PHE A 160 40.66 -9.10 9.29
N LEU A 161 40.13 -8.43 8.26
CA LEU A 161 40.69 -8.48 6.90
C LEU A 161 42.06 -7.80 6.78
N LYS A 162 42.37 -6.82 7.64
CA LYS A 162 43.66 -6.12 7.67
C LYS A 162 44.70 -6.79 8.60
N ALA A 163 44.25 -7.65 9.50
CA ALA A 163 45.08 -8.29 10.51
C ALA A 163 45.88 -9.49 9.95
N SER A 164 47.05 -9.75 10.54
CA SER A 164 47.83 -10.97 10.28
C SER A 164 47.12 -12.21 10.87
N PRO A 165 47.41 -13.43 10.38
CA PRO A 165 46.74 -14.65 10.82
C PRO A 165 46.70 -14.86 12.35
N GLU A 166 47.74 -14.41 13.06
CA GLU A 166 47.85 -14.54 14.51
C GLU A 166 46.92 -13.57 15.26
N ALA A 167 46.68 -12.38 14.67
CA ALA A 167 45.81 -11.35 15.24
C ALA A 167 44.32 -11.57 14.93
N ARG A 168 44.01 -12.37 13.90
CA ARG A 168 42.63 -12.72 13.49
C ARG A 168 41.88 -13.52 14.56
N LEU A 169 42.57 -14.42 15.28
CA LEU A 169 41.99 -15.18 16.40
C LEU A 169 41.48 -14.27 17.52
N GLY A 170 42.26 -13.24 17.89
CA GLY A 170 41.85 -12.27 18.92
C GLY A 170 40.65 -11.41 18.50
N ILE A 171 40.45 -11.19 17.20
CA ILE A 171 39.30 -10.45 16.67
C ILE A 171 38.03 -11.32 16.68
N VAL A 172 38.17 -12.62 16.41
CA VAL A 172 37.06 -13.58 16.54
C VAL A 172 36.59 -13.69 17.99
N GLU A 173 37.50 -13.71 18.95
CA GLU A 173 37.16 -13.70 20.39
C GLU A 173 36.43 -12.40 20.79
N LYS A 174 36.86 -11.25 20.28
CA LYS A 174 36.14 -9.97 20.47
C LYS A 174 34.73 -10.01 19.88
N ALA A 175 34.55 -10.61 18.71
CA ALA A 175 33.24 -10.78 18.09
C ALA A 175 32.33 -11.72 18.91
N GLU A 176 32.88 -12.79 19.49
CA GLU A 176 32.15 -13.69 20.40
C GLU A 176 31.79 -13.02 21.74
N ALA A 177 32.64 -12.12 22.24
CA ALA A 177 32.33 -11.30 23.40
C ALA A 177 31.19 -10.31 23.10
N ALA A 178 31.24 -9.65 21.94
CA ALA A 178 30.18 -8.74 21.49
C ALA A 178 28.84 -9.48 21.30
N LEU A 179 28.85 -10.72 20.79
CA LEU A 179 27.64 -11.56 20.65
C LEU A 179 26.90 -11.75 21.99
N LYS A 180 27.63 -11.88 23.11
CA LYS A 180 27.03 -12.06 24.45
C LYS A 180 26.36 -10.79 24.98
N THR A 181 26.72 -9.62 24.47
CA THR A 181 26.15 -8.33 24.88
C THR A 181 24.88 -7.97 24.12
N LEU A 182 24.57 -8.65 23.02
CA LEU A 182 23.39 -8.40 22.20
C LEU A 182 22.11 -8.92 22.89
N THR A 183 21.08 -8.07 22.93
CA THR A 183 19.79 -8.37 23.57
C THR A 183 18.74 -8.87 22.59
N LYS A 184 18.79 -8.44 21.32
CA LYS A 184 17.82 -8.81 20.27
C LYS A 184 18.20 -10.12 19.58
N ASP A 185 17.25 -11.03 19.43
CA ASP A 185 17.49 -12.35 18.82
C ASP A 185 17.82 -12.28 17.32
N SER A 186 17.28 -11.30 16.57
CA SER A 186 17.64 -11.05 15.17
C SER A 186 19.11 -10.65 15.00
N ASP A 187 19.62 -9.89 15.95
CA ASP A 187 20.99 -9.35 15.91
C ASP A 187 21.97 -10.46 16.31
N LYS A 188 21.59 -11.34 17.24
CA LYS A 188 22.34 -12.56 17.57
C LYS A 188 22.46 -13.50 16.37
N GLU A 189 21.35 -13.78 15.67
CA GLU A 189 21.37 -14.60 14.46
C GLU A 189 22.33 -14.03 13.40
N SER A 190 22.34 -12.71 13.25
CA SER A 190 23.23 -12.01 12.30
C SER A 190 24.70 -12.08 12.74
N ALA A 191 24.99 -11.80 14.02
CA ALA A 191 26.32 -11.88 14.61
C ALA A 191 26.92 -13.30 14.55
N GLU A 192 26.12 -14.34 14.72
CA GLU A 192 26.56 -15.73 14.55
C GLU A 192 27.03 -16.03 13.12
N VAL A 193 26.39 -15.41 12.11
CA VAL A 193 26.81 -15.55 10.71
C VAL A 193 28.16 -14.86 10.47
N TYR A 194 28.40 -13.69 11.07
CA TYR A 194 29.72 -13.03 11.04
C TYR A 194 30.83 -13.92 11.62
N ILE A 195 30.64 -14.44 12.83
CA ILE A 195 31.63 -15.27 13.53
C ILE A 195 31.88 -16.57 12.75
N ARG A 196 30.82 -17.23 12.26
CA ARG A 196 30.95 -18.46 11.47
C ARG A 196 31.73 -18.22 10.17
N THR A 197 31.54 -17.05 9.56
CA THR A 197 32.25 -16.69 8.32
C THR A 197 33.72 -16.40 8.59
N MET A 198 34.04 -15.65 9.65
CA MET A 198 35.43 -15.42 10.08
C MET A 198 36.16 -16.74 10.39
N LYS A 199 35.53 -17.66 11.13
CA LYS A 199 36.10 -19.00 11.41
C LYS A 199 36.35 -19.82 10.16
N LYS A 200 35.44 -19.77 9.17
CA LYS A 200 35.63 -20.48 7.90
C LYS A 200 36.75 -19.86 7.05
N ILE A 201 36.98 -18.55 7.14
CA ILE A 201 38.10 -17.88 6.47
C ILE A 201 39.42 -18.32 7.12
N GLU A 202 39.47 -18.44 8.45
CA GLU A 202 40.65 -19.01 9.14
C GLU A 202 40.92 -20.46 8.71
N GLU A 203 39.88 -21.30 8.63
CA GLU A 203 40.03 -22.72 8.27
C GLU A 203 40.43 -22.94 6.80
N LYS A 204 39.94 -22.11 5.88
CA LYS A 204 40.05 -22.34 4.42
C LYS A 204 40.92 -21.31 3.69
N GLY A 205 41.36 -20.27 4.38
CA GLY A 205 42.11 -19.14 3.82
C GLY A 205 41.25 -18.14 3.06
N ASP A 206 41.86 -17.01 2.68
CA ASP A 206 41.18 -15.85 2.08
C ASP A 206 40.50 -16.16 0.72
N THR A 207 40.90 -17.25 0.05
CA THR A 207 40.27 -17.74 -1.19
C THR A 207 38.84 -18.25 -0.97
N PHE A 208 38.46 -18.56 0.28
CA PHE A 208 37.11 -18.97 0.64
C PHE A 208 36.07 -17.89 0.30
N ILE A 209 36.44 -16.61 0.45
CA ILE A 209 35.54 -15.47 0.19
C ILE A 209 35.00 -15.54 -1.24
N ASN A 210 35.90 -15.70 -2.23
CA ASN A 210 35.54 -15.80 -3.65
C ASN A 210 34.65 -17.01 -3.96
N SER A 211 34.99 -18.17 -3.41
CA SER A 211 34.21 -19.40 -3.61
C SER A 211 32.79 -19.32 -3.04
N GLU A 212 32.63 -18.58 -1.95
CA GLU A 212 31.37 -18.46 -1.25
C GLU A 212 30.47 -17.40 -1.88
N ILE A 213 31.04 -16.34 -2.48
CA ILE A 213 30.32 -15.39 -3.33
C ILE A 213 29.70 -16.11 -4.52
N GLU A 214 30.48 -16.89 -5.26
CA GLU A 214 29.97 -17.66 -6.40
C GLU A 214 28.84 -18.62 -5.99
N ARG A 215 28.92 -19.18 -4.78
CA ARG A 215 27.87 -20.06 -4.23
C ARG A 215 26.60 -19.29 -3.91
N VAL A 216 26.71 -18.09 -3.32
CA VAL A 216 25.57 -17.25 -2.95
C VAL A 216 24.91 -16.64 -4.18
N GLU A 217 25.69 -16.21 -5.18
CA GLU A 217 25.15 -15.72 -6.45
C GLU A 217 24.36 -16.80 -7.20
N LYS A 218 24.84 -18.05 -7.19
CA LYS A 218 24.09 -19.19 -7.75
C LYS A 218 22.80 -19.51 -7.00
N LEU A 219 22.64 -19.02 -5.77
CA LEU A 219 21.43 -19.22 -4.97
C LEU A 219 20.38 -18.11 -5.12
N LYS A 220 20.70 -16.98 -5.78
CA LYS A 220 19.77 -15.85 -5.94
C LYS A 220 18.49 -16.18 -6.73
N ASP A 221 18.50 -17.21 -7.57
CA ASP A 221 17.31 -17.69 -8.30
C ASP A 221 16.38 -18.58 -7.45
N GLY A 222 16.75 -18.90 -6.20
CA GLY A 222 15.96 -19.68 -5.25
C GLY A 222 15.65 -18.88 -3.97
N LYS A 223 14.38 -18.84 -3.55
CA LYS A 223 13.87 -18.05 -2.41
C LYS A 223 14.77 -18.03 -1.14
N LYS A 224 14.87 -16.83 -0.56
CA LYS A 224 15.37 -16.39 0.77
C LYS A 224 16.88 -16.45 0.99
N THR A 225 17.56 -15.29 0.99
CA THR A 225 18.93 -15.17 1.52
C THR A 225 19.38 -13.75 1.95
N SER A 226 18.49 -12.88 2.45
CA SER A 226 18.82 -11.48 2.73
C SER A 226 19.98 -11.26 3.74
N GLY A 227 20.09 -12.09 4.78
CA GLY A 227 21.15 -11.96 5.79
C GLY A 227 22.52 -12.46 5.34
N ILE A 228 22.55 -13.47 4.46
CA ILE A 228 23.79 -14.03 3.90
C ILE A 228 24.38 -13.05 2.87
N GLU A 229 23.54 -12.47 2.02
CA GLU A 229 23.95 -11.46 1.04
C GLU A 229 24.61 -10.23 1.69
N CYS A 230 24.09 -9.75 2.83
CA CYS A 230 24.61 -8.61 3.60
C CYS A 230 26.06 -8.85 4.05
N VAL A 231 26.31 -9.99 4.68
CA VAL A 231 27.62 -10.37 5.24
C VAL A 231 28.64 -10.55 4.11
N PHE A 232 28.28 -11.24 3.02
CA PHE A 232 29.18 -11.42 1.88
C PHE A 232 29.44 -10.13 1.09
N TYR A 233 28.49 -9.20 1.04
CA TYR A 233 28.70 -7.87 0.46
C TYR A 233 29.71 -7.03 1.25
N ILE A 234 29.78 -7.19 2.58
CA ILE A 234 30.80 -6.50 3.39
C ILE A 234 32.19 -7.10 3.21
N PHE A 235 32.29 -8.43 3.18
CA PHE A 235 33.58 -9.10 2.94
C PHE A 235 34.12 -8.81 1.53
N THR A 236 33.27 -8.58 0.52
CA THR A 236 33.68 -8.15 -0.84
C THR A 236 34.12 -6.69 -0.89
N THR A 237 33.25 -5.77 -0.50
CA THR A 237 33.53 -4.32 -0.59
C THR A 237 34.74 -3.89 0.23
N LYS A 238 35.01 -4.55 1.37
CA LYS A 238 36.20 -4.27 2.19
C LYS A 238 37.45 -5.03 1.72
N SER A 239 37.32 -6.16 1.01
CA SER A 239 38.44 -6.83 0.33
C SER A 239 38.91 -6.02 -0.89
N ASP A 240 37.99 -5.46 -1.68
CA ASP A 240 38.30 -4.59 -2.82
C ASP A 240 39.00 -3.28 -2.41
N TYR A 241 38.73 -2.77 -1.20
CA TYR A 241 39.42 -1.62 -0.62
C TYR A 241 40.90 -1.92 -0.30
N ILE A 242 41.27 -3.19 -0.12
CA ILE A 242 42.65 -3.64 0.06
C ILE A 242 43.32 -3.86 -1.31
N ALA A 243 42.57 -4.37 -2.30
CA ALA A 243 43.07 -4.62 -3.66
C ALA A 243 43.34 -3.34 -4.49
N SER A 244 42.64 -2.24 -4.20
CA SER A 244 42.75 -0.98 -4.95
C SER A 244 44.08 -0.24 -4.80
N THR A 245 45.01 -0.74 -3.98
CA THR A 245 46.35 -0.14 -3.81
C THR A 245 47.45 -0.87 -4.60
N THR A 246 47.16 -1.96 -5.32
CA THR A 246 48.26 -2.80 -5.88
C THR A 246 48.13 -3.26 -7.35
N ILE A 247 46.98 -3.24 -8.04
CA ILE A 247 46.93 -3.90 -9.37
C ILE A 247 46.30 -3.03 -10.46
N ILE A 248 47.14 -2.14 -11.00
CA ILE A 248 47.13 -1.80 -12.43
C ILE A 248 47.81 -2.98 -13.15
N ASN A 249 47.24 -3.44 -14.26
CA ASN A 249 47.70 -4.56 -15.10
C ASN A 249 47.58 -5.96 -14.48
N TYR A 250 46.53 -6.71 -14.82
CA TYR A 250 46.65 -8.12 -15.25
C TYR A 250 45.28 -8.59 -15.74
N ASN A 251 45.29 -9.36 -16.84
CA ASN A 251 44.26 -10.32 -17.23
C ASN A 251 43.31 -10.03 -18.40
N PHE A 252 43.87 -9.40 -19.45
CA PHE A 252 43.65 -9.79 -20.86
C PHE A 252 44.00 -11.28 -21.15
N LEU A 253 44.54 -12.01 -20.16
CA LEU A 253 44.94 -13.42 -20.20
C LEU A 253 43.88 -14.43 -19.70
N GLN A 254 42.82 -14.00 -19.00
CA GLN A 254 41.80 -14.92 -18.46
C GLN A 254 40.75 -15.37 -19.51
N ALA A 255 40.66 -14.66 -20.64
CA ALA A 255 39.74 -15.02 -21.73
C ALA A 255 40.13 -16.28 -22.50
N ILE A 256 41.38 -16.77 -22.37
CA ILE A 256 41.91 -17.91 -23.14
C ILE A 256 41.75 -19.25 -22.39
N ILE A 257 41.55 -19.24 -21.07
CA ILE A 257 41.47 -20.47 -20.25
C ILE A 257 40.01 -20.95 -20.09
N LEU A 258 39.01 -20.09 -20.34
CA LEU A 258 37.58 -20.39 -20.22
C LEU A 258 37.06 -21.38 -21.27
N THR A 259 37.72 -21.49 -22.44
CA THR A 259 37.22 -22.30 -23.57
C THR A 259 37.57 -23.79 -23.46
N ARG A 260 38.52 -24.18 -22.59
CA ARG A 260 38.93 -25.60 -22.45
C ARG A 260 38.26 -26.35 -21.30
N ARG A 261 37.59 -25.66 -20.36
CA ARG A 261 37.05 -26.28 -19.13
C ARG A 261 35.56 -26.66 -19.20
N ILE A 262 34.85 -26.19 -20.24
CA ILE A 262 33.42 -26.47 -20.46
C ILE A 262 33.18 -27.89 -21.03
N ASN A 263 34.18 -28.51 -21.67
CA ASN A 263 34.01 -29.85 -22.25
C ASN A 263 34.26 -31.02 -21.27
N PHE A 264 34.73 -30.77 -20.04
CA PHE A 264 35.13 -31.84 -19.10
C PHE A 264 34.15 -32.05 -17.93
N LEU A 265 33.14 -31.19 -17.75
CA LEU A 265 32.22 -31.24 -16.61
C LEU A 265 30.87 -31.92 -16.90
N ASN A 266 30.60 -32.33 -18.14
CA ASN A 266 29.33 -32.98 -18.51
C ASN A 266 29.28 -34.50 -18.19
N GLU A 267 30.35 -35.12 -17.72
CA GLU A 267 30.40 -36.58 -17.53
C GLU A 267 30.50 -37.08 -16.08
N ALA A 268 30.56 -36.19 -15.07
CA ALA A 268 31.15 -36.62 -13.79
C ALA A 268 30.25 -36.76 -12.54
N MET A 269 28.96 -36.40 -12.48
CA MET A 269 28.19 -36.63 -11.22
C MET A 269 26.72 -37.00 -11.40
N ASP A 270 26.52 -38.24 -11.85
CA ASP A 270 25.43 -39.12 -11.47
C ASP A 270 26.00 -40.17 -10.48
N LYS A 271 25.58 -40.14 -9.19
CA LYS A 271 25.49 -41.29 -8.24
C LYS A 271 25.35 -40.92 -6.74
N ARG A 272 24.26 -41.46 -6.16
CA ARG A 272 24.09 -42.10 -4.83
C ARG A 272 23.92 -41.27 -3.52
N THR A 273 22.67 -41.32 -3.06
CA THR A 273 22.10 -41.62 -1.71
C THR A 273 23.05 -42.31 -0.70
N ASN A 274 22.96 -42.18 0.64
CA ASN A 274 21.79 -42.34 1.51
C ASN A 274 22.02 -41.84 2.98
N ASP A 275 20.88 -41.73 3.68
CA ASP A 275 20.46 -41.31 5.02
C ASP A 275 21.26 -41.75 6.28
N LYS A 276 21.31 -40.85 7.28
CA LYS A 276 21.21 -41.09 8.74
C LYS A 276 21.46 -39.79 9.52
N ARG A 277 20.45 -38.92 9.62
CA ARG A 277 20.40 -37.89 10.70
C ARG A 277 19.00 -37.30 10.96
N GLN A 278 17.95 -38.08 10.74
CA GLN A 278 16.55 -37.60 10.75
C GLN A 278 15.88 -37.41 12.14
N LYS A 279 16.54 -37.66 13.27
CA LYS A 279 15.85 -37.62 14.60
C LYS A 279 16.16 -36.44 15.52
N GLY A 280 17.20 -35.64 15.25
CA GLY A 280 17.48 -34.40 16.00
C GLY A 280 16.85 -33.14 15.40
N TYR A 281 16.68 -33.11 14.08
CA TYR A 281 16.15 -31.93 13.38
C TYR A 281 14.64 -31.74 13.58
N LYS A 282 13.87 -32.74 14.01
CA LYS A 282 12.41 -32.60 14.15
C LYS A 282 11.96 -31.75 15.35
N LEU A 283 12.81 -31.53 16.36
CA LEU A 283 12.45 -30.75 17.56
C LEU A 283 12.96 -29.30 17.52
N ILE A 284 14.13 -29.06 16.90
CA ILE A 284 14.70 -27.71 16.71
C ILE A 284 14.06 -27.02 15.49
N LEU A 285 13.75 -27.77 14.43
CA LEU A 285 12.99 -27.24 13.30
C LEU A 285 11.56 -26.85 13.72
N TYR A 286 10.99 -27.47 14.75
CA TYR A 286 9.66 -27.12 15.30
C TYR A 286 9.66 -25.78 16.05
N PHE A 287 10.75 -25.44 16.76
CA PHE A 287 10.85 -24.18 17.50
C PHE A 287 11.26 -22.98 16.62
N ILE A 288 12.18 -23.19 15.66
CA ILE A 288 12.64 -22.12 14.75
C ILE A 288 11.57 -21.81 13.68
N THR A 289 10.83 -22.81 13.20
CA THR A 289 9.68 -22.53 12.31
C THR A 289 8.54 -21.81 13.03
N ASN A 290 8.32 -22.01 14.34
CA ASN A 290 7.21 -21.34 15.02
C ASN A 290 7.42 -19.84 15.27
N ASN A 291 8.65 -19.37 15.52
CA ASN A 291 8.93 -17.95 15.78
C ASN A 291 9.13 -17.10 14.51
N GLN A 292 9.83 -17.61 13.49
CA GLN A 292 9.90 -16.93 12.19
C GLN A 292 8.55 -17.02 11.44
N ALA A 293 7.77 -18.11 11.61
CA ALA A 293 6.39 -18.12 11.16
C ALA A 293 5.51 -17.17 11.96
N HIS A 294 5.80 -16.79 13.21
CA HIS A 294 4.96 -15.84 13.96
C HIS A 294 5.08 -14.41 13.41
N ASN A 295 6.30 -13.97 13.06
CA ASN A 295 6.54 -12.63 12.51
C ASN A 295 6.25 -12.53 11.00
N GLU A 296 6.54 -13.57 10.21
CA GLU A 296 6.04 -13.66 8.82
C GLU A 296 4.54 -13.91 8.78
N LYS A 297 3.93 -14.69 9.70
CA LYS A 297 2.46 -14.76 9.82
C LYS A 297 1.88 -13.46 10.36
N SER A 298 2.61 -12.61 11.09
CA SER A 298 2.10 -11.32 11.55
C SER A 298 2.07 -10.29 10.42
N SER A 299 3.16 -10.17 9.64
CA SER A 299 3.21 -9.30 8.46
C SER A 299 2.42 -9.86 7.27
N LYS A 300 2.48 -11.17 7.01
CA LYS A 300 1.52 -11.82 6.09
C LYS A 300 0.12 -11.73 6.66
N ARG A 301 -0.18 -11.92 7.95
CA ARG A 301 -1.54 -11.68 8.50
C ARG A 301 -1.97 -10.27 8.28
N SER A 302 -1.16 -9.25 8.51
CA SER A 302 -1.61 -7.87 8.31
C SER A 302 -1.98 -7.62 6.84
N THR A 303 -1.15 -8.13 5.91
CA THR A 303 -1.38 -7.97 4.46
C THR A 303 -2.47 -8.92 3.94
N THR A 304 -2.52 -10.17 4.40
CA THR A 304 -3.56 -11.14 4.11
C THR A 304 -4.86 -10.81 4.81
N MET A 305 -4.88 -10.19 6.00
CA MET A 305 -6.13 -9.69 6.63
C MET A 305 -6.72 -8.56 5.80
N GLY A 306 -5.87 -7.71 5.18
CA GLY A 306 -6.32 -6.74 4.18
C GLY A 306 -6.93 -7.39 2.94
N LEU A 307 -6.26 -8.37 2.33
CA LEU A 307 -6.75 -9.09 1.14
C LEU A 307 -7.91 -10.06 1.44
N GLU A 308 -7.96 -10.67 2.63
CA GLU A 308 -9.04 -11.54 3.12
C GLU A 308 -10.33 -10.74 3.29
N THR A 309 -10.22 -9.45 3.62
CA THR A 309 -11.37 -8.53 3.64
C THR A 309 -12.08 -8.53 2.28
N LEU A 310 -11.35 -8.57 1.16
CA LEU A 310 -11.95 -8.64 -0.18
C LEU A 310 -12.80 -9.91 -0.38
N LEU A 311 -12.50 -10.99 0.34
CA LEU A 311 -13.16 -12.29 0.25
C LEU A 311 -14.14 -12.56 1.40
N TYR A 312 -14.47 -11.55 2.22
CA TYR A 312 -15.53 -11.68 3.21
C TYR A 312 -16.85 -12.02 2.53
N VAL A 313 -17.66 -12.87 3.18
CA VAL A 313 -18.97 -13.30 2.68
C VAL A 313 -19.86 -12.11 2.27
N PRO A 314 -20.00 -11.02 3.07
CA PRO A 314 -20.74 -9.84 2.63
C PRO A 314 -20.18 -9.21 1.34
N ASN A 315 -18.87 -9.18 1.15
CA ASN A 315 -18.24 -8.58 -0.03
C ASN A 315 -18.41 -9.47 -1.27
N ILE A 316 -18.40 -10.81 -1.09
CA ILE A 316 -18.77 -11.76 -2.15
C ILE A 316 -20.23 -11.56 -2.59
N ILE A 317 -21.14 -11.31 -1.64
CA ILE A 317 -22.53 -10.95 -1.96
C ILE A 317 -22.55 -9.63 -2.75
N GLY A 318 -21.76 -8.63 -2.36
CA GLY A 318 -21.57 -7.38 -3.11
C GLY A 318 -21.12 -7.62 -4.57
N TYR A 319 -20.13 -8.48 -4.82
CA TYR A 319 -19.71 -8.82 -6.19
C TYR A 319 -20.80 -9.58 -6.96
N LEU A 320 -21.54 -10.47 -6.30
CA LEU A 320 -22.68 -11.15 -6.90
C LEU A 320 -23.78 -10.15 -7.31
N ARG A 321 -24.04 -9.12 -6.50
CA ARG A 321 -24.96 -8.02 -6.84
C ARG A 321 -24.53 -7.27 -8.10
N VAL A 322 -23.22 -7.02 -8.28
CA VAL A 322 -22.70 -6.43 -9.52
C VAL A 322 -23.00 -7.34 -10.72
N ILE A 323 -22.72 -8.64 -10.62
CA ILE A 323 -22.99 -9.62 -11.69
C ILE A 323 -24.48 -9.68 -12.02
N LEU A 324 -25.34 -9.75 -11.00
CA LEU A 324 -26.80 -9.78 -11.16
C LEU A 324 -27.32 -8.49 -11.80
N THR A 325 -26.77 -7.35 -11.41
CA THR A 325 -27.11 -6.05 -12.00
C THR A 325 -26.74 -6.02 -13.48
N VAL A 326 -25.50 -6.40 -13.83
CA VAL A 326 -25.07 -6.48 -15.23
C VAL A 326 -25.93 -7.46 -16.02
N ALA A 327 -26.24 -8.62 -15.46
CA ALA A 327 -27.14 -9.60 -16.08
C ALA A 327 -28.55 -9.01 -16.28
N ALA A 328 -29.10 -8.28 -15.30
CA ALA A 328 -30.37 -7.59 -15.45
C ALA A 328 -30.33 -6.65 -16.66
N PHE A 329 -29.29 -5.82 -16.80
CA PHE A 329 -29.16 -4.90 -17.94
C PHE A 329 -28.96 -5.59 -19.30
N VAL A 330 -28.35 -6.78 -19.35
CA VAL A 330 -28.34 -7.60 -20.58
C VAL A 330 -29.77 -7.97 -21.00
N PHE A 331 -30.66 -8.21 -20.04
CA PHE A 331 -32.07 -8.49 -20.25
C PHE A 331 -32.98 -7.27 -20.08
N TYR A 332 -32.46 -6.04 -20.23
CA TYR A 332 -33.24 -4.80 -20.07
C TYR A 332 -34.46 -4.72 -21.02
N GLN A 333 -34.39 -5.35 -22.19
CA GLN A 333 -35.51 -5.40 -23.13
C GLN A 333 -36.54 -6.50 -22.81
N GLN A 334 -36.29 -7.31 -21.78
CA GLN A 334 -37.20 -8.34 -21.27
C GLN A 334 -37.68 -7.95 -19.86
N PRO A 335 -38.77 -7.18 -19.76
CA PRO A 335 -39.08 -6.44 -18.54
C PRO A 335 -39.28 -7.29 -17.28
N HIS A 336 -39.94 -8.44 -17.41
CA HIS A 336 -40.14 -9.37 -16.30
C HIS A 336 -38.81 -9.93 -15.78
N LEU A 337 -37.92 -10.36 -16.67
CA LEU A 337 -36.63 -10.92 -16.29
C LEU A 337 -35.71 -9.84 -15.70
N PHE A 338 -35.72 -8.62 -16.27
CA PHE A 338 -35.03 -7.47 -15.70
C PHE A 338 -35.48 -7.22 -14.25
N ILE A 339 -36.80 -7.10 -14.00
CA ILE A 339 -37.33 -6.81 -12.67
C ILE A 339 -36.98 -7.92 -11.67
N ILE A 340 -37.03 -9.18 -12.09
CA ILE A 340 -36.65 -10.30 -11.23
C ILE A 340 -35.15 -10.23 -10.88
N LEU A 341 -34.26 -10.10 -11.87
CA LEU A 341 -32.81 -10.07 -11.63
C LEU A 341 -32.38 -8.84 -10.84
N TYR A 342 -32.89 -7.65 -11.21
CA TYR A 342 -32.61 -6.41 -10.50
C TYR A 342 -33.20 -6.44 -9.09
N GLY A 343 -34.42 -6.95 -8.92
CA GLY A 343 -35.07 -7.13 -7.63
C GLY A 343 -34.28 -8.06 -6.71
N VAL A 344 -33.80 -9.20 -7.21
CA VAL A 344 -32.92 -10.11 -6.44
C VAL A 344 -31.62 -9.41 -6.04
N SER A 345 -31.01 -8.63 -6.94
CA SER A 345 -29.81 -7.85 -6.63
C SER A 345 -30.05 -6.86 -5.47
N VAL A 346 -31.18 -6.13 -5.51
CA VAL A 346 -31.57 -5.19 -4.45
C VAL A 346 -31.90 -5.92 -3.15
N MET A 347 -32.52 -7.10 -3.18
CA MET A 347 -32.80 -7.87 -1.96
C MET A 347 -31.52 -8.39 -1.27
N LEU A 348 -30.46 -8.66 -2.04
CA LEU A 348 -29.18 -9.12 -1.50
C LEU A 348 -28.42 -8.03 -0.72
N ASP A 349 -28.74 -6.75 -0.94
CA ASP A 349 -28.25 -5.61 -0.15
C ASP A 349 -28.48 -5.81 1.35
N GLY A 350 -29.71 -6.08 1.75
CA GLY A 350 -30.01 -6.34 3.16
C GLY A 350 -29.30 -7.58 3.71
N LEU A 351 -28.96 -8.54 2.85
CA LEU A 351 -28.31 -9.79 3.22
C LEU A 351 -26.81 -9.61 3.47
N ASP A 352 -26.12 -8.76 2.71
CA ASP A 352 -24.69 -8.48 2.95
C ASP A 352 -24.49 -7.82 4.33
N GLY A 353 -25.28 -6.82 4.70
CA GLY A 353 -25.22 -6.18 6.01
C GLY A 353 -25.58 -7.15 7.15
N TYR A 354 -26.59 -7.99 6.96
CA TYR A 354 -26.95 -9.04 7.93
C TYR A 354 -25.83 -10.06 8.11
N THR A 355 -25.25 -10.56 7.02
CA THR A 355 -24.16 -11.54 7.07
C THR A 355 -22.88 -10.93 7.64
N ALA A 356 -22.57 -9.67 7.34
CA ALA A 356 -21.45 -8.94 7.93
C ALA A 356 -21.55 -8.88 9.47
N ARG A 357 -22.74 -8.57 10.01
CA ARG A 357 -22.97 -8.54 11.47
C ARG A 357 -22.95 -9.94 12.08
N LYS A 358 -23.63 -10.91 11.45
CA LYS A 358 -23.73 -12.30 11.94
C LYS A 358 -22.37 -13.01 11.96
N LEU A 359 -21.55 -12.77 10.95
CA LEU A 359 -20.22 -13.38 10.79
C LEU A 359 -19.10 -12.54 11.41
N LYS A 360 -19.41 -11.37 11.99
CA LYS A 360 -18.44 -10.40 12.51
C LYS A 360 -17.38 -9.98 11.47
N GLN A 361 -17.83 -9.80 10.22
CA GLN A 361 -17.02 -9.43 9.05
C GLN A 361 -17.32 -7.99 8.58
N CYS A 362 -17.63 -7.07 9.51
CA CYS A 362 -17.83 -5.66 9.19
C CYS A 362 -16.47 -5.00 8.85
N SER A 363 -16.40 -4.27 7.75
CA SER A 363 -15.17 -3.60 7.29
C SER A 363 -15.48 -2.29 6.58
N ASP A 364 -14.53 -1.33 6.60
CA ASP A 364 -14.67 -0.05 5.90
C ASP A 364 -14.76 -0.25 4.38
N PHE A 365 -14.00 -1.22 3.84
CA PHE A 365 -14.10 -1.61 2.45
C PHE A 365 -15.51 -2.12 2.10
N GLY A 366 -16.09 -2.98 2.93
CA GLY A 366 -17.44 -3.50 2.69
C GLY A 366 -18.50 -2.40 2.74
N ALA A 367 -18.41 -1.48 3.71
CA ALA A 367 -19.30 -0.32 3.79
C ALA A 367 -19.16 0.63 2.59
N TRP A 368 -17.95 0.79 2.06
CA TRP A 368 -17.70 1.54 0.83
C TRP A 368 -18.25 0.81 -0.41
N LEU A 369 -17.98 -0.50 -0.53
CA LEU A 369 -18.39 -1.32 -1.67
C LEU A 369 -19.92 -1.33 -1.80
N ASP A 370 -20.63 -1.47 -0.70
CA ASP A 370 -22.10 -1.44 -0.64
C ASP A 370 -22.67 -0.19 -1.33
N VAL A 371 -22.22 0.99 -0.89
CA VAL A 371 -22.66 2.28 -1.46
C VAL A 371 -22.27 2.40 -2.94
N VAL A 372 -21.10 1.92 -3.34
CA VAL A 372 -20.63 1.97 -4.73
C VAL A 372 -21.46 1.08 -5.65
N VAL A 373 -21.81 -0.15 -5.22
CA VAL A 373 -22.66 -1.07 -5.99
C VAL A 373 -24.06 -0.49 -6.17
N ASP A 374 -24.56 0.18 -5.15
CA ASP A 374 -25.81 0.91 -5.15
C ASP A 374 -25.85 2.07 -6.15
N LEU A 375 -24.83 2.92 -6.12
CA LEU A 375 -24.67 4.02 -7.06
C LEU A 375 -24.49 3.51 -8.49
N PHE A 376 -23.75 2.42 -8.67
CA PHE A 376 -23.56 1.79 -9.98
C PHE A 376 -24.90 1.28 -10.55
N SER A 377 -25.66 0.51 -9.77
CA SER A 377 -26.94 -0.07 -10.21
C SER A 377 -27.98 1.02 -10.53
N ARG A 378 -28.16 2.01 -9.64
CA ARG A 378 -29.06 3.15 -9.87
C ARG A 378 -28.58 4.03 -11.01
N GLY A 379 -27.28 4.22 -11.15
CA GLY A 379 -26.68 5.01 -12.23
C GLY A 379 -26.98 4.43 -13.61
N LEU A 380 -26.79 3.13 -13.78
CA LEU A 380 -27.18 2.42 -15.00
C LEU A 380 -28.68 2.57 -15.28
N LEU A 381 -29.52 2.48 -14.25
CA LEU A 381 -30.97 2.54 -14.41
C LEU A 381 -31.43 3.94 -14.82
N TRP A 382 -30.97 4.99 -14.13
CA TRP A 382 -31.29 6.37 -14.47
C TRP A 382 -30.85 6.74 -15.89
N CYS A 383 -29.62 6.38 -16.28
CA CYS A 383 -29.10 6.65 -17.61
C CYS A 383 -29.86 5.88 -18.70
N SER A 384 -30.39 4.70 -18.39
CA SER A 384 -31.19 3.89 -19.32
C SER A 384 -32.65 4.36 -19.43
N LEU A 385 -33.15 5.08 -18.42
CA LEU A 385 -34.52 5.58 -18.37
C LEU A 385 -34.69 6.91 -19.09
N HIS A 386 -33.72 7.82 -18.93
CA HIS A 386 -33.81 9.18 -19.45
C HIS A 386 -32.45 9.74 -19.86
N GLN A 387 -32.42 10.55 -20.92
CA GLN A 387 -31.20 11.18 -21.42
C GLN A 387 -30.49 12.04 -20.36
N TYR A 388 -31.23 12.67 -19.44
CA TYR A 388 -30.68 13.47 -18.34
C TYR A 388 -30.54 12.71 -17.02
N GLY A 389 -30.70 11.38 -17.02
CA GLY A 389 -30.53 10.56 -15.83
C GLY A 389 -29.14 10.69 -15.19
N TYR A 390 -28.13 11.02 -16.00
CA TYR A 390 -26.77 11.30 -15.51
C TYR A 390 -26.70 12.46 -14.50
N LEU A 391 -27.63 13.43 -14.55
CA LEU A 391 -27.67 14.53 -13.59
C LEU A 391 -28.09 14.05 -12.18
N VAL A 392 -29.05 13.12 -12.13
CA VAL A 392 -29.53 12.56 -10.86
C VAL A 392 -28.42 11.77 -10.19
N ILE A 393 -27.75 10.88 -10.93
CA ILE A 393 -26.65 10.09 -10.37
C ILE A 393 -25.40 10.93 -10.08
N PHE A 394 -25.17 12.03 -10.81
CA PHE A 394 -24.11 12.97 -10.48
C PHE A 394 -24.30 13.54 -9.06
N ILE A 395 -25.51 13.96 -8.70
CA ILE A 395 -25.81 14.45 -7.35
C ILE A 395 -25.56 13.36 -6.30
N GLU A 396 -25.98 12.11 -6.57
CA GLU A 396 -25.77 10.99 -5.66
C GLU A 396 -24.26 10.71 -5.44
N TRP A 397 -23.46 10.70 -6.51
CA TRP A 397 -21.99 10.52 -6.42
C TRP A 397 -21.31 11.65 -5.65
N VAL A 398 -21.66 12.91 -5.93
CA VAL A 398 -21.07 14.06 -5.21
C VAL A 398 -21.46 14.00 -3.73
N THR A 399 -22.71 13.62 -3.42
CA THR A 399 -23.15 13.42 -2.04
C THR A 399 -22.36 12.31 -1.35
N PHE A 400 -22.12 11.18 -2.02
CA PHE A 400 -21.30 10.11 -1.48
C PHE A 400 -19.90 10.59 -1.12
N VAL A 401 -19.22 11.32 -2.01
CA VAL A 401 -17.90 11.90 -1.73
C VAL A 401 -17.97 12.84 -0.50
N CYS A 402 -18.94 13.75 -0.47
CA CYS A 402 -19.10 14.71 0.62
C CYS A 402 -19.35 14.03 1.98
N THR A 403 -20.19 13.00 2.00
CA THR A 403 -20.53 12.25 3.22
C THR A 403 -19.43 11.30 3.66
N HIS A 404 -18.70 10.68 2.72
CA HIS A 404 -17.57 9.81 3.02
C HIS A 404 -16.42 10.58 3.69
N CYS A 405 -16.13 11.80 3.22
CA CYS A 405 -15.14 12.69 3.85
C CYS A 405 -15.47 13.05 5.32
N ARG A 406 -16.73 12.93 5.75
CA ARG A 406 -17.16 13.19 7.14
C ARG A 406 -16.98 11.99 8.08
N GLY A 407 -16.62 10.82 7.56
CA GLY A 407 -16.36 9.62 8.36
C GLY A 407 -17.63 8.95 8.91
N ALA A 408 -17.46 8.01 9.85
CA ALA A 408 -18.52 7.10 10.30
C ALA A 408 -19.74 7.78 10.95
N SER A 409 -19.59 9.01 11.44
CA SER A 409 -20.64 9.78 12.11
C SER A 409 -21.50 10.61 11.16
N TRP A 410 -21.31 10.52 9.83
CA TRP A 410 -22.06 11.34 8.86
C TRP A 410 -23.58 11.23 8.97
N ARG A 411 -24.08 10.10 9.51
CA ARG A 411 -25.51 9.82 9.72
C ARG A 411 -26.10 10.50 10.96
N VAL A 412 -25.28 11.08 11.83
CA VAL A 412 -25.73 11.71 13.08
C VAL A 412 -26.06 13.18 12.79
N PRO A 413 -27.32 13.62 13.01
CA PRO A 413 -27.69 15.02 12.83
C PRO A 413 -27.05 15.89 13.92
N GLU A 414 -26.64 17.10 13.54
CA GLU A 414 -26.10 18.11 14.47
C GLU A 414 -27.16 19.17 14.79
N GLU A 415 -27.04 19.86 15.93
CA GLU A 415 -28.04 20.85 16.39
C GLU A 415 -28.30 21.98 15.39
N HIS A 416 -27.30 22.33 14.59
CA HIS A 416 -27.38 23.42 13.61
C HIS A 416 -27.98 22.98 12.26
N PHE A 417 -28.34 21.70 12.07
CA PHE A 417 -28.86 21.21 10.81
C PHE A 417 -30.29 21.73 10.54
N PRO A 418 -30.66 22.01 9.28
CA PRO A 418 -32.01 22.38 8.93
C PRO A 418 -33.03 21.33 9.37
N TRP A 419 -34.21 21.76 9.82
CA TRP A 419 -35.26 20.87 10.36
C TRP A 419 -35.54 19.63 9.48
N LEU A 420 -35.64 19.81 8.16
CA LEU A 420 -35.93 18.71 7.24
C LEU A 420 -34.80 17.67 7.23
N VAL A 421 -33.54 18.13 7.22
CA VAL A 421 -32.37 17.26 7.28
C VAL A 421 -32.36 16.50 8.59
N THR A 422 -32.56 17.19 9.72
CA THR A 422 -32.62 16.55 11.04
C THR A 422 -33.70 15.48 11.08
N LYS A 423 -34.91 15.75 10.58
CA LYS A 423 -36.03 14.79 10.55
C LYS A 423 -35.78 13.59 9.65
N VAL A 424 -35.09 13.77 8.53
CA VAL A 424 -34.72 12.67 7.63
C VAL A 424 -33.64 11.79 8.25
N MET A 425 -32.64 12.39 8.91
CA MET A 425 -31.47 11.68 9.46
C MET A 425 -31.73 11.06 10.85
N GLU A 426 -32.75 11.54 11.58
CA GLU A 426 -33.17 11.04 12.89
C GLU A 426 -33.26 9.50 12.95
N ASN A 427 -32.76 8.91 14.04
CA ASN A 427 -32.73 7.46 14.27
C ASN A 427 -32.11 6.64 13.12
N GLY A 428 -31.17 7.22 12.37
CA GLY A 428 -30.54 6.54 11.23
C GLY A 428 -31.53 6.28 10.10
N PHE A 429 -32.33 7.29 9.74
CA PHE A 429 -33.39 7.25 8.73
C PHE A 429 -34.65 6.46 9.11
N ASN A 430 -34.75 5.97 10.35
CA ASN A 430 -35.93 5.25 10.82
C ASN A 430 -37.05 6.21 11.27
N THR A 431 -37.47 7.07 10.35
CA THR A 431 -38.59 8.01 10.49
C THR A 431 -39.44 7.99 9.23
N HIS A 432 -40.66 8.54 9.27
CA HIS A 432 -41.49 8.64 8.05
C HIS A 432 -40.81 9.47 6.95
N TRP A 433 -40.05 10.51 7.31
CA TRP A 433 -39.28 11.32 6.38
C TRP A 433 -38.06 10.58 5.82
N GLY A 434 -37.33 9.85 6.68
CA GLY A 434 -36.23 8.99 6.25
C GLY A 434 -36.69 7.88 5.32
N PHE A 435 -37.79 7.20 5.66
CA PHE A 435 -38.42 6.19 4.82
C PHE A 435 -38.85 6.75 3.46
N ALA A 436 -39.49 7.93 3.43
CA ALA A 436 -39.89 8.58 2.18
C ALA A 436 -38.67 8.93 1.31
N ALA A 437 -37.62 9.49 1.91
CA ALA A 437 -36.38 9.84 1.20
C ALA A 437 -35.68 8.59 0.62
N ILE A 438 -35.50 7.54 1.42
CA ILE A 438 -34.88 6.28 0.98
C ILE A 438 -35.73 5.60 -0.10
N SER A 439 -37.06 5.57 0.08
CA SER A 439 -37.96 4.99 -0.94
C SER A 439 -37.85 5.76 -2.26
N GLY A 440 -37.84 7.09 -2.21
CA GLY A 440 -37.65 7.90 -3.41
C GLY A 440 -36.27 7.74 -4.05
N LEU A 441 -35.23 7.48 -3.27
CA LEU A 441 -33.88 7.24 -3.78
C LEU A 441 -33.76 5.86 -4.45
N HIS A 442 -34.22 4.80 -3.80
CA HIS A 442 -34.00 3.42 -4.26
C HIS A 442 -35.11 2.87 -5.16
N ILE A 443 -36.38 3.21 -4.91
CA ILE A 443 -37.54 2.58 -5.56
C ILE A 443 -38.00 3.36 -6.79
N LEU A 444 -37.90 4.70 -6.77
CA LEU A 444 -38.34 5.55 -7.88
C LEU A 444 -37.85 5.13 -9.27
N PRO A 445 -36.54 4.91 -9.52
CA PRO A 445 -36.09 4.55 -10.86
C PRO A 445 -36.66 3.21 -11.31
N LEU A 446 -36.74 2.22 -10.42
CA LEU A 446 -37.35 0.92 -10.73
C LEU A 446 -38.86 1.03 -10.98
N TRP A 447 -39.55 1.91 -10.26
CA TRP A 447 -40.97 2.19 -10.46
C TRP A 447 -41.23 2.81 -11.83
N ILE A 448 -40.43 3.81 -12.23
CA ILE A 448 -40.51 4.44 -13.56
C ILE A 448 -40.29 3.40 -14.65
N TYR A 449 -39.28 2.53 -14.49
CA TYR A 449 -39.05 1.43 -15.41
C TYR A 449 -40.28 0.52 -15.53
N ALA A 450 -40.79 0.04 -14.39
CA ALA A 450 -41.91 -0.89 -14.34
C ALA A 450 -43.21 -0.28 -14.90
N MET A 451 -43.43 1.03 -14.75
CA MET A 451 -44.52 1.75 -15.41
C MET A 451 -44.32 1.81 -16.93
N LYS A 452 -43.12 2.21 -17.40
CA LYS A 452 -42.81 2.37 -18.82
C LYS A 452 -42.91 1.06 -19.60
N THR A 453 -42.66 -0.07 -18.94
CA THR A 453 -42.74 -1.41 -19.53
C THR A 453 -44.05 -2.14 -19.23
N SER A 454 -45.03 -1.48 -18.61
CA SER A 454 -46.30 -2.07 -18.19
C SER A 454 -46.16 -3.30 -17.26
N CYS A 455 -45.04 -3.41 -16.54
CA CYS A 455 -44.80 -4.51 -15.60
C CYS A 455 -45.67 -4.42 -14.35
N LEU A 456 -46.00 -3.21 -13.88
CA LEU A 456 -46.86 -3.06 -12.71
C LEU A 456 -48.26 -3.63 -12.95
N ASP A 457 -48.78 -3.46 -14.17
CA ASP A 457 -50.06 -4.04 -14.58
C ASP A 457 -49.94 -5.55 -14.83
N SER A 458 -48.96 -5.97 -15.64
CA SER A 458 -48.83 -7.38 -16.03
C SER A 458 -48.39 -8.32 -14.91
N MET A 459 -47.61 -7.86 -13.92
CA MET A 459 -47.13 -8.70 -12.80
C MET A 459 -47.99 -8.59 -11.54
N PHE A 460 -48.61 -7.44 -11.30
CA PHE A 460 -49.34 -7.17 -10.05
C PHE A 460 -50.80 -6.74 -10.26
N SER A 461 -51.28 -6.71 -11.51
CA SER A 461 -52.62 -6.24 -11.88
C SER A 461 -52.93 -4.86 -11.30
N MET A 462 -51.91 -3.99 -11.24
CA MET A 462 -52.01 -2.69 -10.58
C MET A 462 -52.68 -1.65 -11.50
N PRO A 463 -53.82 -1.06 -11.12
CA PRO A 463 -54.50 -0.04 -11.93
C PRO A 463 -53.67 1.24 -12.11
N ILE A 464 -53.87 1.95 -13.23
CA ILE A 464 -53.08 3.14 -13.59
C ILE A 464 -53.09 4.26 -12.53
N TYR A 465 -54.20 4.45 -11.81
CA TYR A 465 -54.29 5.46 -10.75
C TYR A 465 -53.40 5.11 -9.54
N MET A 466 -53.25 3.83 -9.20
CA MET A 466 -52.32 3.38 -8.16
C MET A 466 -50.88 3.53 -8.61
N GLN A 467 -50.58 3.24 -9.88
CA GLN A 467 -49.25 3.44 -10.45
C GLN A 467 -48.84 4.92 -10.40
N ALA A 468 -49.75 5.82 -10.77
CA ALA A 468 -49.55 7.27 -10.72
C ALA A 468 -49.41 7.79 -9.28
N ALA A 469 -50.23 7.30 -8.35
CA ALA A 469 -50.12 7.66 -6.94
C ALA A 469 -48.77 7.23 -6.34
N GLY A 470 -48.32 6.00 -6.63
CA GLY A 470 -47.01 5.51 -6.22
C GLY A 470 -45.87 6.35 -6.82
N LEU A 471 -45.96 6.69 -8.11
CA LEU A 471 -44.98 7.57 -8.76
C LEU A 471 -44.91 8.94 -8.08
N ALA A 472 -46.05 9.56 -7.77
CA ALA A 472 -46.10 10.86 -7.11
C ALA A 472 -45.47 10.82 -5.71
N LEU A 473 -45.75 9.78 -4.93
CA LEU A 473 -45.16 9.57 -3.60
C LEU A 473 -43.65 9.39 -3.67
N LEU A 474 -43.17 8.57 -4.62
CA LEU A 474 -41.74 8.31 -4.80
C LEU A 474 -40.99 9.54 -5.33
N LEU A 475 -41.61 10.33 -6.21
CA LEU A 475 -41.06 11.61 -6.66
C LEU A 475 -40.94 12.61 -5.51
N ALA A 476 -41.97 12.73 -4.66
CA ALA A 476 -41.90 13.57 -3.47
C ALA A 476 -40.76 13.11 -2.53
N GLY A 477 -40.62 11.80 -2.32
CA GLY A 477 -39.49 11.20 -1.60
C GLY A 477 -38.13 11.57 -2.20
N ARG A 478 -37.98 11.49 -3.53
CA ARG A 478 -36.72 11.86 -4.21
C ARG A 478 -36.40 13.34 -4.07
N ILE A 479 -37.40 14.22 -4.11
CA ILE A 479 -37.23 15.66 -3.88
C ILE A 479 -36.73 15.91 -2.46
N ILE A 480 -37.34 15.27 -1.45
CA ILE A 480 -36.87 15.36 -0.05
C ILE A 480 -35.41 14.89 0.07
N CYS A 481 -35.07 13.76 -0.57
CA CYS A 481 -33.71 13.25 -0.60
C CYS A 481 -32.73 14.24 -1.25
N MET A 482 -33.09 14.85 -2.39
CA MET A 482 -32.26 15.87 -3.04
C MET A 482 -32.00 17.09 -2.16
N PHE A 483 -32.97 17.53 -1.34
CA PHE A 483 -32.70 18.61 -0.38
C PHE A 483 -31.63 18.24 0.64
N VAL A 484 -31.62 17.00 1.11
CA VAL A 484 -30.60 16.48 2.03
C VAL A 484 -29.25 16.36 1.33
N GLU A 485 -29.22 15.83 0.11
CA GLU A 485 -28.02 15.76 -0.73
C GLU A 485 -27.39 17.15 -0.93
N PHE A 486 -28.16 18.13 -1.39
CA PHE A 486 -27.69 19.50 -1.58
C PHE A 486 -27.21 20.15 -0.29
N PHE A 487 -27.83 19.84 0.86
CA PHE A 487 -27.35 20.30 2.15
C PHE A 487 -25.94 19.77 2.43
N TYR A 488 -25.69 18.46 2.28
CA TYR A 488 -24.36 17.88 2.52
C TYR A 488 -23.32 18.40 1.54
N ILE A 489 -23.68 18.57 0.27
CA ILE A 489 -22.80 19.17 -0.75
C ILE A 489 -22.43 20.60 -0.37
N LYS A 490 -23.43 21.42 -0.01
CA LYS A 490 -23.21 22.82 0.42
C LYS A 490 -22.35 22.89 1.68
N SER A 491 -22.61 22.03 2.67
CA SER A 491 -21.83 21.94 3.90
C SER A 491 -20.36 21.61 3.60
N HIS A 492 -20.10 20.64 2.72
CA HIS A 492 -18.76 20.29 2.32
C HIS A 492 -18.04 21.42 1.56
N ILE A 493 -18.73 22.10 0.64
CA ILE A 493 -18.19 23.29 -0.04
C ILE A 493 -17.85 24.39 0.97
N GLY A 494 -18.70 24.62 1.97
CA GLY A 494 -18.43 25.61 3.03
C GLY A 494 -17.13 25.30 3.78
N ILE A 495 -16.92 24.03 4.16
CA ILE A 495 -15.68 23.57 4.81
C ILE A 495 -14.47 23.88 3.92
N LEU A 496 -14.53 23.53 2.63
CA LEU A 496 -13.42 23.79 1.69
C LEU A 496 -13.11 25.29 1.55
N LEU A 497 -14.14 26.15 1.55
CA LEU A 497 -13.96 27.59 1.44
C LEU A 497 -13.37 28.22 2.72
N GLU A 498 -13.77 27.75 3.90
CA GLU A 498 -13.22 28.21 5.19
C GLU A 498 -11.75 27.80 5.40
N PHE A 499 -11.38 26.60 4.94
CA PHE A 499 -9.97 26.19 4.87
C PHE A 499 -9.16 27.09 3.91
N GLY A 500 -9.80 27.59 2.84
CA GLY A 500 -9.19 28.53 1.89
C GLY A 500 -9.00 29.95 2.43
N THR A 501 -9.86 30.43 3.35
CA THR A 501 -9.76 31.78 3.93
C THR A 501 -8.76 31.84 5.09
N ASN A 502 -8.73 30.84 5.98
CA ASN A 502 -7.79 30.79 7.11
C ASN A 502 -6.32 30.63 6.67
N LYS A 503 -6.07 30.20 5.43
CA LYS A 503 -4.74 30.15 4.80
C LYS A 503 -4.26 31.50 4.24
N LYS A 504 -5.12 32.53 4.11
CA LYS A 504 -4.73 33.85 3.58
C LYS A 504 -4.37 34.88 4.66
N GLU A 505 -4.67 34.60 5.93
CA GLU A 505 -4.41 35.51 7.06
C GLU A 505 -3.19 35.13 7.91
N ASN A 506 -2.48 34.05 7.57
CA ASN A 506 -1.16 33.71 8.11
C ASN A 506 -0.14 33.63 6.98
#